data_AF-A0A919NP01-F1
#
_entry.id   AF-A0A919NP01-F1
#
_cell.length_a   1.000
_cell.length_b   1.000
_cell.length_c   1.000
_cell.angle_alpha   90.00
_cell.angle_beta   90.00
_cell.angle_gamma   90.00
#
_symmetry.space_group_name_H-M   'P 1'
#
loop_
_entity.id
_entity.type
_entity.pdbx_description
1 polymer ?
#
loop_
_entity_poly.entity_id
_entity_poly.type
_entity_poly.pdbx_seq_one_letter_code
_entity_poly.pdbx_strand_id
1 'polypeptide(L)'
;MSLGGGASTTIDNAVRSSITSGVTYGVAAGNGNALGVRQNACNYSPARVTTAITVGATQRTDAAASFSNYGTCVDILAPGVSITSAWYSSTSATNTISGTSMATPHVVGVAALVLQANPTYTPAQVASYLTTNATPNVVTNAGTGTPNRLLYVVN
;
A
#
# COMPACT_ATOMS: atom_id res chain seq x y z
N MET A 1 1.72 6.80 3.86
CA MET A 1 0.55 7.31 4.62
C MET A 1 -0.37 6.14 4.97
N SER A 2 -0.23 5.60 6.17
CA SER A 2 -1.05 4.50 6.69
C SER A 2 -2.37 5.01 7.28
N LEU A 3 -3.10 5.80 6.50
CA LEU A 3 -4.35 6.45 6.85
C LEU A 3 -5.18 6.69 5.59
N GLY A 4 -6.45 7.03 5.75
CA GLY A 4 -7.31 7.44 4.66
C GLY A 4 -8.68 7.92 5.16
N GLY A 5 -9.49 8.40 4.23
CA GLY A 5 -10.86 8.83 4.49
C GLY A 5 -11.63 8.98 3.20
N GLY A 6 -12.82 9.59 3.29
CA GLY A 6 -13.59 9.94 2.11
C GLY A 6 -12.79 10.80 1.12
N ALA A 7 -13.23 10.78 -0.14
CA ALA A 7 -12.66 11.57 -1.22
C ALA A 7 -12.41 13.04 -0.81
N SER A 8 -11.17 13.52 -0.99
CA SER A 8 -10.76 14.88 -0.69
C SER A 8 -9.78 15.39 -1.73
N THR A 9 -10.24 16.30 -2.59
CA THR A 9 -9.40 16.92 -3.64
C THR A 9 -8.23 17.69 -3.05
N THR A 10 -8.41 18.31 -1.88
CA THR A 10 -7.34 19.03 -1.17
C THR A 10 -6.22 18.09 -0.76
N ILE A 11 -6.54 16.93 -0.17
CA ILE A 11 -5.54 15.93 0.21
C ILE A 11 -4.86 15.36 -1.04
N ASP A 12 -5.64 15.04 -2.07
CA ASP A 12 -5.11 14.48 -3.31
C ASP A 12 -4.11 15.43 -3.98
N ASN A 13 -4.43 16.72 -4.02
CA ASN A 13 -3.55 17.74 -4.58
C ASN A 13 -2.28 17.91 -3.75
N ALA A 14 -2.38 17.94 -2.42
CA ALA A 14 -1.22 18.04 -1.55
C ALA A 14 -0.26 16.84 -1.73
N VAL A 15 -0.80 15.62 -1.78
CA VAL A 15 0.00 14.41 -2.02
C VAL A 15 0.63 14.46 -3.41
N ARG A 16 -0.14 14.82 -4.45
CA ARG A 16 0.40 14.96 -5.81
C ARG A 16 1.53 15.98 -5.89
N SER A 17 1.37 17.16 -5.29
CA SER A 17 2.41 18.20 -5.25
C SER A 17 3.68 17.72 -4.57
N SER A 18 3.58 16.97 -3.47
CA SER A 18 4.75 16.40 -2.80
C SER A 18 5.44 15.31 -3.63
N ILE A 19 4.68 14.52 -4.39
CA ILE A 19 5.25 13.54 -5.32
C ILE A 19 5.95 14.24 -6.49
N THR A 20 5.35 15.30 -7.03
CA THR A 20 5.97 16.14 -8.07
C THR A 20 7.27 16.79 -7.59
N SER A 21 7.42 17.07 -6.30
CA SER A 21 8.69 17.55 -5.73
C SER A 21 9.73 16.45 -5.47
N GLY A 22 9.49 15.22 -5.92
CA GLY A 22 10.45 14.10 -5.87
C GLY A 22 10.27 13.12 -4.70
N VAL A 23 9.22 13.26 -3.89
CA VAL A 23 9.01 12.36 -2.74
C VAL A 23 8.19 11.13 -3.17
N THR A 24 8.71 9.93 -2.91
CA THR A 24 7.94 8.69 -3.12
C THR A 24 6.91 8.47 -2.01
N TYR A 25 5.67 8.19 -2.38
CA TYR A 25 4.57 7.93 -1.43
C TYR A 25 4.01 6.52 -1.59
N GLY A 26 4.02 5.74 -0.51
CA GLY A 26 3.12 4.60 -0.35
C GLY A 26 1.90 5.00 0.46
N VAL A 27 0.69 4.63 0.03
CA VAL A 27 -0.57 4.97 0.69
C VAL A 27 -1.44 3.73 0.89
N ALA A 28 -2.20 3.70 1.99
CA ALA A 28 -3.09 2.59 2.29
C ALA A 28 -4.33 2.60 1.38
N ALA A 29 -4.70 1.45 0.81
CA ALA A 29 -5.93 1.33 0.01
C ALA A 29 -7.22 1.52 0.83
N GLY A 30 -7.17 1.21 2.14
CA GLY A 30 -8.29 1.31 3.07
C GLY A 30 -8.84 -0.06 3.49
N ASN A 31 -9.58 -0.07 4.60
CA ASN A 31 -10.02 -1.30 5.30
C ASN A 31 -11.55 -1.53 5.20
N GLY A 32 -12.16 -1.23 4.06
CA GLY A 32 -13.59 -1.39 3.84
C GLY A 32 -14.44 -0.29 4.50
N ASN A 33 -15.75 -0.53 4.54
CA ASN A 33 -16.71 0.35 5.22
C ASN A 33 -16.88 -0.07 6.70
N ALA A 34 -17.75 0.63 7.43
CA ALA A 34 -18.04 0.34 8.85
C ALA A 34 -18.59 -1.08 9.12
N LEU A 35 -19.07 -1.78 8.08
CA LEU A 35 -19.56 -3.15 8.16
C LEU A 35 -18.46 -4.18 7.80
N GLY A 36 -17.22 -3.75 7.60
CA GLY A 36 -16.10 -4.61 7.20
C GLY A 36 -16.15 -5.06 5.74
N VAL A 37 -17.03 -4.48 4.91
CA VAL A 37 -17.15 -4.82 3.50
C VAL A 37 -16.12 -4.02 2.71
N ARG A 38 -15.23 -4.71 2.00
CA ARG A 38 -14.21 -4.13 1.10
C ARG A 38 -14.86 -3.18 0.10
N GLN A 39 -14.22 -2.04 -0.17
CA GLN A 39 -14.73 -1.02 -1.07
C GLN A 39 -13.76 -0.79 -2.24
N ASN A 40 -14.23 -0.08 -3.28
CA ASN A 40 -13.36 0.38 -4.35
C ASN A 40 -12.42 1.48 -3.82
N ALA A 41 -11.12 1.25 -3.86
CA ALA A 41 -10.09 2.18 -3.38
C ALA A 41 -10.13 3.56 -4.08
N CYS A 42 -10.65 3.62 -5.32
CA CYS A 42 -10.80 4.87 -6.07
C CYS A 42 -11.77 5.87 -5.42
N ASN A 43 -12.59 5.43 -4.46
CA ASN A 43 -13.52 6.30 -3.73
C ASN A 43 -12.89 7.00 -2.50
N TYR A 44 -11.62 6.72 -2.20
CA TYR A 44 -10.96 7.16 -0.97
C TYR A 44 -9.72 7.99 -1.26
N SER A 45 -9.44 8.94 -0.37
CA SER A 45 -8.22 9.74 -0.40
C SER A 45 -7.30 9.37 0.77
N PRO A 46 -5.98 9.30 0.57
CA PRO A 46 -5.25 9.53 -0.69
C PRO A 46 -5.15 8.30 -1.61
N ALA A 47 -5.87 7.21 -1.34
CA ALA A 47 -5.79 5.95 -2.12
C ALA A 47 -6.04 6.10 -3.63
N ARG A 48 -6.85 7.09 -4.04
CA ARG A 48 -7.13 7.38 -5.46
C ARG A 48 -6.09 8.27 -6.16
N VAL A 49 -5.03 8.69 -5.48
CA VAL A 49 -3.95 9.48 -6.08
C VAL A 49 -3.08 8.56 -6.94
N THR A 50 -3.29 8.58 -8.26
CA THR A 50 -2.63 7.68 -9.22
C THR A 50 -1.12 7.81 -9.32
N THR A 51 -0.54 8.90 -8.80
CA THR A 51 0.92 9.09 -8.75
C THR A 51 1.55 8.54 -7.46
N ALA A 52 0.74 8.16 -6.46
CA ALA A 52 1.17 7.45 -5.28
C ALA A 52 1.13 5.93 -5.51
N ILE A 53 1.80 5.15 -4.66
CA ILE A 53 1.74 3.69 -4.66
C ILE A 53 0.68 3.26 -3.67
N THR A 54 -0.49 2.87 -4.15
CA THR A 54 -1.61 2.44 -3.30
C THR A 54 -1.53 0.95 -3.00
N VAL A 55 -1.55 0.63 -1.70
CA VAL A 55 -1.19 -0.70 -1.19
C VAL A 55 -2.40 -1.41 -0.58
N GLY A 56 -2.75 -2.57 -1.17
CA GLY A 56 -3.70 -3.52 -0.61
C GLY A 56 -3.03 -4.49 0.38
N ALA A 57 -3.84 -5.16 1.22
CA ALA A 57 -3.37 -6.10 2.23
C ALA A 57 -3.63 -7.56 1.85
N THR A 58 -2.66 -8.43 2.09
CA THR A 58 -2.81 -9.89 2.02
C THR A 58 -2.64 -10.55 3.39
N GLN A 59 -3.12 -11.79 3.45
CA GLN A 59 -2.91 -12.75 4.52
C GLN A 59 -1.69 -13.63 4.21
N ARG A 60 -1.22 -14.39 5.21
CA ARG A 60 -0.13 -15.37 5.07
C ARG A 60 -0.42 -16.52 4.08
N THR A 61 -1.66 -16.66 3.63
CA THR A 61 -2.12 -17.70 2.70
C THR A 61 -2.24 -17.17 1.27
N ASP A 62 -1.65 -16.01 0.98
CA ASP A 62 -1.80 -15.27 -0.28
C ASP A 62 -3.27 -14.97 -0.65
N ALA A 63 -4.18 -14.98 0.31
CA ALA A 63 -5.51 -14.41 0.12
C ALA A 63 -5.47 -12.91 0.38
N ALA A 64 -6.17 -12.11 -0.42
CA ALA A 64 -6.46 -10.73 -0.05
C ALA A 64 -7.15 -10.70 1.33
N ALA A 65 -6.80 -9.72 2.16
CA ALA A 65 -7.44 -9.56 3.46
C ALA A 65 -8.93 -9.22 3.27
N SER A 66 -9.79 -9.81 4.11
CA SER A 66 -11.26 -9.65 3.99
C SER A 66 -11.73 -8.20 4.12
N PHE A 67 -10.91 -7.31 4.68
CA PHE A 67 -11.18 -5.88 4.80
C PHE A 67 -10.50 -5.02 3.72
N SER A 68 -9.52 -5.54 2.97
CA SER A 68 -8.69 -4.70 2.08
C SER A 68 -9.52 -4.12 0.93
N ASN A 69 -9.55 -2.80 0.79
CA ASN A 69 -10.09 -2.19 -0.43
C ASN A 69 -9.37 -2.71 -1.69
N TYR A 70 -10.06 -2.62 -2.82
CA TYR A 70 -9.68 -3.23 -4.09
C TYR A 70 -9.95 -2.30 -5.28
N GLY A 71 -9.61 -2.75 -6.48
CA GLY A 71 -9.92 -2.05 -7.73
C GLY A 71 -8.69 -1.45 -8.40
N THR A 72 -8.94 -0.72 -9.48
CA THR A 72 -7.91 -0.21 -10.40
C THR A 72 -7.01 0.87 -9.80
N CYS A 73 -7.37 1.45 -8.65
CA CYS A 73 -6.52 2.40 -7.93
C CYS A 73 -5.57 1.71 -6.95
N VAL A 74 -5.57 0.38 -6.84
CA VAL A 74 -4.54 -0.37 -6.10
C VAL A 74 -3.43 -0.73 -7.07
N ASP A 75 -2.18 -0.50 -6.69
CA ASP A 75 -1.01 -0.78 -7.54
C ASP A 75 -0.36 -2.12 -7.22
N ILE A 76 -0.33 -2.46 -5.93
CA ILE A 76 0.39 -3.61 -5.38
C ILE A 76 -0.27 -4.08 -4.07
N LEU A 77 -0.12 -5.36 -3.76
CA LEU A 77 -0.54 -5.94 -2.48
C LEU A 77 0.69 -6.35 -1.66
N ALA A 78 0.57 -6.30 -0.34
CA ALA A 78 1.64 -6.71 0.58
C ALA A 78 1.06 -7.32 1.88
N PRO A 79 1.87 -8.04 2.67
CA PRO A 79 1.44 -8.61 3.94
C PRO A 79 0.85 -7.55 4.89
N GLY A 80 -0.42 -7.73 5.26
CA GLY A 80 -1.14 -6.75 6.09
C GLY A 80 -2.01 -7.35 7.18
N VAL A 81 -2.00 -8.68 7.36
CA VAL A 81 -2.73 -9.36 8.42
C VAL A 81 -1.77 -10.00 9.40
N SER A 82 -2.02 -9.79 10.70
CA SER A 82 -1.20 -10.30 11.81
C SER A 82 0.27 -9.89 11.69
N ILE A 83 0.51 -8.61 11.46
CA ILE A 83 1.85 -8.04 11.36
C ILE A 83 2.30 -7.56 12.74
N THR A 84 3.39 -8.14 13.22
CA THR A 84 4.04 -7.73 14.48
C THR A 84 4.98 -6.56 14.23
N SER A 85 4.89 -5.53 15.07
CA SER A 85 5.86 -4.42 15.08
C SER A 85 6.00 -3.83 16.48
N ALA A 86 6.84 -2.80 16.61
CA ALA A 86 7.01 -2.04 17.85
C ALA A 86 5.70 -1.35 18.28
N TRP A 87 5.57 -1.10 19.58
CA TRP A 87 4.38 -0.46 20.15
C TRP A 87 4.73 0.61 21.18
N TYR A 88 3.85 1.60 21.34
CA TYR A 88 4.14 2.82 22.11
C TYR A 88 4.14 2.64 23.63
N SER A 89 3.67 1.49 24.15
CA SER A 89 3.45 1.29 25.59
C SER A 89 4.74 1.09 26.40
N SER A 90 5.87 0.76 25.76
CA SER A 90 7.21 0.74 26.37
C SER A 90 8.30 0.69 25.29
N THR A 91 9.57 0.83 25.67
CA THR A 91 10.72 0.77 24.74
C THR A 91 11.00 -0.62 24.16
N SER A 92 10.37 -1.67 24.68
CA SER A 92 10.49 -3.06 24.20
C SER A 92 9.13 -3.66 23.80
N ALA A 93 8.06 -2.88 23.86
CA ALA A 93 6.72 -3.37 23.57
C ALA A 93 6.56 -3.68 22.09
N THR A 94 5.79 -4.73 21.83
CA THR A 94 5.35 -5.10 20.49
C THR A 94 3.84 -5.24 20.47
N ASN A 95 3.26 -5.12 19.28
CA ASN A 95 1.86 -5.41 19.05
C ASN A 95 1.69 -6.07 17.69
N THR A 96 0.67 -6.92 17.56
CA THR A 96 0.34 -7.63 16.32
C THR A 96 -1.03 -7.18 15.85
N ILE A 97 -1.05 -6.45 14.74
CA ILE A 97 -2.27 -5.82 14.22
C ILE A 97 -2.41 -6.06 12.73
N SER A 98 -3.58 -5.69 12.19
CA SER A 98 -3.94 -5.92 10.79
C SER A 98 -4.49 -4.64 10.15
N GLY A 99 -4.21 -4.46 8.86
CA GLY A 99 -4.72 -3.36 8.06
C GLY A 99 -3.90 -3.14 6.80
N THR A 100 -4.46 -2.45 5.81
CA THR A 100 -3.67 -1.86 4.71
C THR A 100 -2.61 -0.89 5.24
N SER A 101 -2.85 -0.33 6.43
CA SER A 101 -1.87 0.44 7.21
C SER A 101 -0.61 -0.36 7.60
N MET A 102 -0.71 -1.69 7.69
CA MET A 102 0.40 -2.60 7.97
C MET A 102 1.04 -3.15 6.68
N ALA A 103 0.27 -3.24 5.60
CA ALA A 103 0.80 -3.57 4.28
C ALA A 103 1.67 -2.44 3.69
N THR A 104 1.21 -1.19 3.81
CA THR A 104 1.90 0.00 3.30
C THR A 104 3.37 0.13 3.74
N PRO A 105 3.74 -0.04 5.04
CA PRO A 105 5.12 0.07 5.49
C PRO A 105 6.06 -0.97 4.87
N HIS A 106 5.57 -2.17 4.50
CA HIS A 106 6.39 -3.13 3.76
C HIS A 106 6.78 -2.57 2.39
N VAL A 107 5.82 -2.03 1.63
CA VAL A 107 6.09 -1.47 0.29
C VAL A 107 7.06 -0.29 0.35
N VAL A 108 6.89 0.64 1.29
CA VAL A 108 7.81 1.78 1.40
C VAL A 108 9.19 1.38 1.94
N GLY A 109 9.27 0.28 2.72
CA GLY A 109 10.56 -0.33 3.08
C GLY A 109 11.31 -0.83 1.85
N VAL A 110 10.64 -1.53 0.93
CA VAL A 110 11.26 -1.96 -0.33
C VAL A 110 11.56 -0.76 -1.24
N ALA A 111 10.68 0.25 -1.29
CA ALA A 111 10.95 1.50 -1.99
C ALA A 111 12.25 2.17 -1.51
N ALA A 112 12.52 2.13 -0.20
CA ALA A 112 13.75 2.65 0.38
C ALA A 112 14.98 1.84 -0.07
N LEU A 113 14.89 0.51 -0.15
CA LEU A 113 15.98 -0.33 -0.70
C LEU A 113 16.22 -0.02 -2.19
N VAL A 114 15.16 0.17 -2.97
CA VAL A 114 15.25 0.55 -4.39
C VAL A 114 15.96 1.90 -4.54
N LEU A 115 15.58 2.89 -3.72
CA LEU A 115 16.22 4.21 -3.70
C LEU A 115 17.66 4.16 -3.17
N GLN A 116 17.97 3.26 -2.23
CA GLN A 116 19.35 3.07 -1.78
C GLN A 116 20.25 2.58 -2.93
N ALA A 117 19.76 1.63 -3.73
CA ALA A 117 20.48 1.13 -4.90
C ALA A 117 20.44 2.11 -6.09
N ASN A 118 19.41 2.94 -6.18
CA ASN A 118 19.19 3.88 -7.27
C ASN A 118 18.81 5.29 -6.75
N PRO A 119 19.75 6.05 -6.18
CA PRO A 119 19.44 7.31 -5.46
C PRO A 119 18.83 8.42 -6.32
N THR A 120 18.93 8.30 -7.65
CA THR A 120 18.40 9.28 -8.62
C THR A 120 17.05 8.88 -9.20
N TYR A 121 16.47 7.74 -8.80
CA TYR A 121 15.16 7.34 -9.28
C TYR A 121 14.08 8.33 -8.86
N THR A 122 13.29 8.74 -9.84
CA THR A 122 12.05 9.49 -9.62
C THR A 122 11.00 8.61 -8.93
N PRO A 123 9.98 9.20 -8.27
CA PRO A 123 8.88 8.43 -7.69
C PRO A 123 8.20 7.48 -8.68
N ALA A 124 8.06 7.89 -9.94
CA ALA A 124 7.50 7.05 -11.00
C ALA A 124 8.39 5.83 -11.31
N GLN A 125 9.72 6.00 -11.34
CA GLN A 125 10.65 4.90 -11.55
C GLN A 125 10.63 3.92 -10.36
N VAL A 126 10.52 4.41 -9.12
CA VAL A 126 10.36 3.56 -7.94
C VAL A 126 9.07 2.75 -7.99
N ALA A 127 7.93 3.40 -8.30
CA ALA A 127 6.64 2.72 -8.45
C ALA A 127 6.67 1.67 -9.57
N SER A 128 7.28 2.00 -10.71
CA SER A 128 7.46 1.06 -11.83
C SER A 128 8.33 -0.13 -11.44
N TYR A 129 9.44 0.11 -10.73
CA TYR A 129 10.32 -0.96 -10.26
C TYR A 129 9.58 -1.93 -9.35
N LEU A 130 8.85 -1.42 -8.36
CA LEU A 130 8.10 -2.23 -7.39
C LEU A 130 7.02 -3.07 -8.08
N THR A 131 6.26 -2.47 -8.99
CA THR A 131 5.13 -3.16 -9.65
C THR A 131 5.58 -4.13 -10.74
N THR A 132 6.71 -3.88 -11.40
CA THR A 132 7.27 -4.78 -12.43
C THR A 132 7.94 -6.01 -11.81
N ASN A 133 8.57 -5.85 -10.63
CA ASN A 133 9.26 -6.93 -9.94
C ASN A 133 8.38 -7.67 -8.91
N ALA A 134 7.13 -7.25 -8.73
CA ALA A 134 6.18 -7.93 -7.86
C ALA A 134 5.93 -9.38 -8.33
N THR A 135 5.70 -10.30 -7.39
CA THR A 135 5.28 -11.67 -7.69
C THR A 135 3.88 -11.66 -8.31
N PRO A 136 3.72 -12.09 -9.57
CA PRO A 136 2.44 -11.99 -10.25
C PRO A 136 1.53 -13.17 -9.93
N ASN A 137 0.21 -12.92 -9.89
CA ASN A 137 -0.85 -13.94 -9.96
C ASN A 137 -0.89 -14.98 -8.82
N VAL A 138 -0.28 -14.69 -7.67
CA VAL A 138 -0.36 -15.56 -6.48
C VAL A 138 -1.53 -15.20 -5.56
N VAL A 139 -2.03 -13.96 -5.63
CA VAL A 139 -3.04 -13.49 -4.67
C VAL A 139 -4.42 -14.00 -5.06
N THR A 140 -5.04 -14.78 -4.17
CA THR A 140 -6.42 -15.23 -4.32
C THR A 140 -7.40 -14.15 -3.83
N ASN A 141 -8.57 -14.05 -4.48
CA ASN A 141 -9.61 -13.09 -4.15
C ASN A 141 -9.14 -11.61 -4.12
N ALA A 142 -8.21 -11.22 -5.01
CA ALA A 142 -7.68 -9.85 -5.08
C ALA A 142 -8.76 -8.76 -5.24
N GLY A 143 -9.94 -9.12 -5.76
CA GLY A 143 -11.04 -8.20 -6.04
C GLY A 143 -10.99 -7.70 -7.49
N THR A 144 -12.15 -7.40 -8.06
CA THR A 144 -12.28 -7.03 -9.47
C THR A 144 -11.47 -5.76 -9.79
N GLY A 145 -10.65 -5.83 -10.84
CA GLY A 145 -9.82 -4.72 -11.30
C GLY A 145 -8.53 -4.49 -10.52
N THR A 146 -8.30 -5.20 -9.41
CA THR A 146 -7.02 -5.13 -8.67
C THR A 146 -5.92 -5.83 -9.46
N PRO A 147 -4.78 -5.17 -9.77
CA PRO A 147 -3.60 -5.85 -10.28
C PRO A 147 -3.12 -6.94 -9.32
N ASN A 148 -2.97 -8.18 -9.80
CA ASN A 148 -2.51 -9.30 -8.97
C ASN A 148 -0.98 -9.30 -8.87
N ARG A 149 -0.47 -8.42 -8.00
CA ARG A 149 0.96 -8.14 -7.80
C ARG A 149 1.27 -8.17 -6.31
N LEU A 150 1.94 -9.22 -5.82
CA LEU A 150 2.39 -9.31 -4.44
C LEU A 150 3.82 -8.74 -4.32
N LEU A 151 4.04 -7.84 -3.36
CA LEU A 151 5.34 -7.22 -3.11
C LEU A 151 6.46 -8.25 -2.99
N TYR A 152 7.57 -7.98 -3.68
CA TYR A 152 8.77 -8.79 -3.68
C TYR A 152 10.01 -7.91 -3.52
N VAL A 153 11.01 -8.41 -2.80
CA VAL A 153 12.34 -7.79 -2.70
C VAL A 153 13.26 -8.54 -3.64
N VAL A 154 13.78 -7.84 -4.66
CA VAL A 154 14.81 -8.38 -5.53
C VAL A 154 16.13 -8.31 -4.76
N ASN A 155 16.73 -9.48 -4.52
CA ASN A 155 18.08 -9.59 -3.95
C ASN A 155 19.15 -9.48 -5.04
#